data_AF-A0A085NTJ9-F1
#
_entry.id   AF-A0A085NTJ9-F1
#
_cell.length_a   1.000
_cell.length_b   1.000
_cell.length_c   1.000
_cell.angle_alpha   90.00
_cell.angle_beta   90.00
_cell.angle_gamma   90.00
#
_symmetry.space_group_name_H-M   'P 1'
#
loop_
_entity.id
_entity.type
_entity.pdbx_description
1 polymer ?
#
loop_
_entity_poly.entity_id
_entity_poly.type
_entity_poly.pdbx_seq_one_letter_code
_entity_poly.pdbx_strand_id
1 'polypeptide(L)'
;MDILPEFRKRIQEEYSADIELLHFGKSEEACRRINSWIEEKTKGKIKDLIPNGALNSLTRLVLTNAIYFKANWKIQFDVKFTKKATFFVRQREEKRVDMMQMEQQLPYGETGEYQILGMPYVNDKLIMYFVLPKEKFGLKDMMTKLNAKQLLHSFDSAVQTQVEVCGRPLVLTKQPQKRSSNRNEAKVETQEPAFLAVLMKLQYDSWAANRKDPEQFILS
;
A
#
# COMPACT_ATOMS: atom_id res chain seq x y z
N MET A 1 10.35 29.15 -13.79
CA MET A 1 9.99 28.22 -14.88
C MET A 1 8.49 28.14 -14.86
N ASP A 2 7.85 28.52 -15.96
CA ASP A 2 6.39 28.55 -16.03
C ASP A 2 5.88 27.16 -16.40
N ILE A 3 5.03 26.60 -15.52
CA ILE A 3 4.33 25.35 -15.80
C ILE A 3 3.14 25.67 -16.69
N LEU A 4 3.09 25.02 -17.87
CA LEU A 4 2.02 25.19 -18.87
C LEU A 4 0.64 25.03 -18.21
N PRO A 5 -0.30 25.97 -18.44
CA PRO A 5 -1.64 25.91 -17.85
C PRO A 5 -2.39 24.60 -18.14
N GLU A 6 -2.24 24.07 -19.35
CA GLU A 6 -2.84 22.80 -19.75
C GLU A 6 -2.29 21.61 -18.94
N PHE A 7 -0.97 21.59 -18.71
CA PHE A 7 -0.36 20.56 -17.86
C PHE A 7 -0.92 20.63 -16.43
N ARG A 8 -1.07 21.85 -15.87
CA ARG A 8 -1.64 22.03 -14.53
C ARG A 8 -3.06 21.49 -14.45
N LYS A 9 -3.90 21.87 -15.42
CA LYS A 9 -5.29 21.45 -15.50
C LYS A 9 -5.40 19.93 -15.52
N ARG A 10 -4.61 19.26 -16.38
CA ARG A 10 -4.66 17.81 -16.51
C ARG A 10 -4.23 17.08 -15.24
N ILE A 11 -3.16 17.52 -14.57
CA ILE A 11 -2.74 16.82 -13.34
C ILE A 11 -3.70 17.05 -12.16
N GLN A 12 -4.41 18.18 -12.15
CA GLN A 12 -5.46 18.42 -11.17
C GLN A 12 -6.71 17.59 -11.46
N GLU A 13 -7.16 17.53 -12.72
CA GLU A 13 -8.38 16.81 -13.11
C GLU A 13 -8.21 15.28 -13.09
N GLU A 14 -7.07 14.77 -13.59
CA GLU A 14 -6.86 13.32 -13.73
C GLU A 14 -6.28 12.68 -12.45
N TYR A 15 -5.49 13.42 -11.67
CA TYR A 15 -4.76 12.87 -10.51
C TYR A 15 -5.09 13.55 -9.18
N SER A 16 -5.93 14.59 -9.17
CA SER A 16 -6.18 15.42 -7.97
C SER A 16 -4.88 15.88 -7.32
N ALA A 17 -3.85 16.15 -8.13
CA ALA A 17 -2.52 16.50 -7.66
C ALA A 17 -2.40 18.00 -7.40
N ASP A 18 -1.88 18.37 -6.23
CA ASP A 18 -1.53 19.74 -5.88
C ASP A 18 -0.20 20.14 -6.57
N ILE A 19 -0.11 21.37 -7.06
CA ILE A 19 1.12 21.94 -7.63
C ILE A 19 1.58 23.10 -6.77
N GLU A 20 2.82 23.02 -6.30
CA GLU A 20 3.46 24.10 -5.57
C GLU A 20 4.76 24.53 -6.26
N LEU A 21 4.92 25.85 -6.45
CA LEU A 21 6.14 26.42 -7.02
C LEU A 21 7.14 26.72 -5.90
N LEU A 22 8.29 26.05 -5.94
CA LEU A 22 9.37 26.21 -4.95
C LEU A 22 10.66 26.70 -5.61
N HIS A 23 11.45 27.47 -4.86
CA HIS A 23 12.78 27.92 -5.27
C HIS A 23 13.86 26.90 -4.85
N PHE A 24 14.20 25.96 -5.73
CA PHE A 24 15.23 24.94 -5.46
C PHE A 24 16.67 25.49 -5.33
N GLY A 25 16.92 26.75 -5.72
CA GLY A 25 18.16 27.45 -5.37
C GLY A 25 18.35 27.63 -3.86
N LYS A 26 17.25 27.61 -3.09
CA LYS A 26 17.23 27.50 -1.63
C LYS A 26 16.89 26.06 -1.24
N SER A 27 17.78 25.13 -1.56
CA SER A 27 17.52 23.69 -1.49
C SER A 27 17.05 23.20 -0.12
N GLU A 28 17.60 23.73 0.97
CA GLU A 28 17.19 23.38 2.34
C GLU A 28 15.77 23.85 2.67
N GLU A 29 15.39 25.04 2.22
CA GLU A 29 14.04 25.58 2.41
C GLU A 29 13.02 24.77 1.61
N ALA A 30 13.33 24.47 0.34
CA ALA A 30 12.49 23.62 -0.49
C ALA A 30 12.35 22.19 0.08
N CYS A 31 13.43 21.61 0.59
CA CYS A 31 13.43 20.29 1.23
C CYS A 31 12.51 20.27 2.45
N ARG A 32 12.68 21.24 3.36
CA ARG A 32 11.82 21.39 4.54
C ARG A 32 10.36 21.54 4.15
N ARG A 33 10.06 22.40 3.16
CA ARG A 33 8.69 22.63 2.70
C ARG A 33 8.01 21.36 2.20
N ILE A 34 8.70 20.57 1.38
CA ILE A 34 8.17 19.32 0.84
C ILE A 34 7.95 18.30 1.97
N ASN A 35 8.93 18.13 2.86
CA ASN A 35 8.80 17.19 3.98
C ASN A 35 7.68 17.58 4.95
N SER A 36 7.51 18.88 5.25
CA SER A 36 6.39 19.35 6.08
C SER A 36 5.03 19.10 5.42
N TRP A 37 4.91 19.32 4.11
CA TRP A 37 3.66 19.01 3.39
C TRP A 37 3.34 17.50 3.44
N ILE A 38 4.35 16.64 3.25
CA ILE A 38 4.18 15.18 3.34
C ILE A 38 3.79 14.78 4.77
N GLU A 39 4.43 15.36 5.77
CA GLU A 39 4.13 15.11 7.17
C GLU A 39 2.67 15.46 7.49
N GLU A 40 2.20 16.62 7.03
CA GLU A 40 0.82 17.07 7.18
C GLU A 40 -0.16 16.09 6.51
N LYS A 41 0.04 15.80 5.21
CA LYS A 41 -0.84 14.90 4.44
C LYS A 41 -0.85 13.47 4.98
N THR A 42 0.20 13.06 5.68
CA THR A 42 0.31 11.72 6.29
C THR A 42 0.07 11.71 7.80
N LYS A 43 -0.47 12.80 8.37
CA LYS A 43 -0.77 12.94 9.81
C LYS A 43 0.43 12.60 10.70
N GLY A 44 1.62 13.07 10.33
CA GLY A 44 2.86 12.89 11.08
C GLY A 44 3.55 11.54 10.88
N LYS A 45 3.03 10.66 10.00
CA LYS A 45 3.54 9.28 9.87
C LYS A 45 4.71 9.14 8.92
N ILE A 46 4.79 9.98 7.90
CA ILE A 46 5.93 10.03 6.99
C ILE A 46 6.65 11.35 7.22
N LYS A 47 7.87 11.25 7.74
CA LYS A 47 8.77 12.39 7.98
C LYS A 47 10.00 12.24 7.11
N ASP A 48 10.61 13.36 6.77
CA ASP A 48 11.91 13.42 6.10
C ASP A 48 11.99 12.54 4.83
N LEU A 49 10.94 12.58 4.02
CA LEU A 49 10.86 11.79 2.79
C LEU A 49 12.00 12.10 1.83
N ILE A 50 12.33 13.39 1.74
CA ILE A 50 13.44 13.92 0.97
C ILE A 50 14.58 14.14 1.95
N PRO A 51 15.68 13.39 1.83
CA PRO A 51 16.85 13.60 2.68
C PRO A 51 17.49 14.97 2.44
N ASN A 52 18.11 15.53 3.48
CA ASN A 52 18.94 16.72 3.32
C ASN A 52 20.05 16.48 2.29
N GLY A 53 20.29 17.47 1.43
CA GLY A 53 21.24 17.36 0.31
C GLY A 53 20.73 16.61 -0.93
N ALA A 54 19.51 16.04 -0.91
CA ALA A 54 18.93 15.41 -2.09
C ALA A 54 18.49 16.42 -3.16
N LEU A 55 18.20 17.66 -2.76
CA LEU A 55 17.84 18.77 -3.66
C LEU A 55 19.03 19.71 -3.84
N ASN A 56 19.15 20.28 -5.04
CA ASN A 56 20.17 21.27 -5.36
C ASN A 56 19.64 22.32 -6.34
N SER A 57 20.46 23.32 -6.66
CA SER A 57 20.11 24.42 -7.57
C SER A 57 19.77 23.96 -9.00
N LEU A 58 20.11 22.74 -9.39
CA LEU A 58 19.76 22.14 -10.69
C LEU A 58 18.42 21.41 -10.65
N THR A 59 17.82 21.21 -9.48
CA THR A 59 16.49 20.60 -9.37
C THR A 59 15.44 21.51 -10.02
N ARG A 60 14.56 20.91 -10.83
CA ARG A 60 13.50 21.62 -11.59
C ARG A 60 12.10 21.14 -11.23
N LEU A 61 11.96 19.86 -10.87
CA LEU A 61 10.70 19.24 -10.52
C LEU A 61 10.93 18.15 -9.49
N VAL A 62 10.04 18.05 -8.51
CA VAL A 62 9.98 16.94 -7.57
C VAL A 62 8.56 16.38 -7.61
N LEU A 63 8.41 15.14 -8.07
CA LEU A 63 7.15 14.41 -8.01
C LEU A 63 7.15 13.52 -6.77
N THR A 64 6.20 13.74 -5.86
CA THR A 64 6.06 12.92 -4.65
C THR A 64 4.66 12.31 -4.60
N ASN A 65 4.59 11.08 -4.11
CA ASN A 65 3.33 10.42 -3.76
C ASN A 65 3.48 9.87 -2.34
N ALA A 66 2.57 10.26 -1.46
CA ALA A 66 2.53 9.82 -0.08
C ALA A 66 1.15 9.24 0.21
N ILE A 67 1.08 7.91 0.34
CA ILE A 67 -0.17 7.21 0.64
C ILE A 67 -0.15 6.83 2.11
N TYR A 68 -1.09 7.39 2.88
CA TYR A 68 -1.32 7.00 4.27
C TYR A 68 -2.68 6.32 4.39
N PHE A 69 -2.68 5.11 4.94
CA PHE A 69 -3.88 4.35 5.18
C PHE A 69 -3.99 3.95 6.65
N LYS A 70 -5.07 4.38 7.30
CA LYS A 70 -5.47 3.96 8.64
C LYS A 70 -6.97 3.72 8.64
N ALA A 71 -7.35 2.47 8.86
CA ALA A 71 -8.73 2.05 8.98
C ALA A 71 -8.83 0.94 10.03
N ASN A 72 -10.00 0.84 10.65
CA ASN A 72 -10.30 -0.22 11.61
C ASN A 72 -10.85 -1.43 10.87
N TRP A 73 -10.45 -2.63 11.27
CA TRP A 73 -11.12 -3.85 10.84
C TRP A 73 -12.61 -3.77 11.20
N LYS A 74 -13.46 -4.28 10.30
CA LYS A 74 -14.89 -4.43 10.60
C LYS A 74 -15.11 -5.30 11.82
N ILE A 75 -14.31 -6.35 11.95
CA ILE A 75 -14.29 -7.27 13.08
C ILE A 75 -12.88 -7.22 13.66
N GLN A 76 -12.75 -6.73 14.89
CA GLN A 76 -11.46 -6.52 15.55
C GLN A 76 -11.08 -7.74 16.39
N PHE A 77 -9.78 -7.97 16.52
CA PHE A 77 -9.24 -8.97 17.43
C PHE A 77 -9.48 -8.53 18.88
N ASP A 78 -9.97 -9.43 19.74
CA ASP A 78 -10.01 -9.17 21.17
C ASP A 78 -8.60 -9.38 21.75
N VAL A 79 -8.09 -8.34 22.41
CA VAL A 79 -6.76 -8.32 23.04
C VAL A 79 -6.60 -9.45 24.05
N LYS A 80 -7.69 -9.92 24.67
CA LYS A 80 -7.68 -11.04 25.63
C LYS A 80 -7.20 -12.36 25.02
N PHE A 81 -7.38 -12.55 23.71
CA PHE A 81 -6.90 -13.74 23.00
C PHE A 81 -5.50 -13.57 22.41
N THR A 82 -4.89 -12.39 22.57
CA THR A 82 -3.51 -12.17 22.12
C THR A 82 -2.53 -12.89 23.05
N LYS A 83 -1.69 -13.77 22.50
CA LYS A 83 -0.73 -14.57 23.26
C LYS A 83 0.67 -14.51 22.65
N LYS A 84 1.71 -14.71 23.47
CA LYS A 84 3.08 -14.85 22.98
C LYS A 84 3.24 -16.17 22.22
N ALA A 85 3.57 -16.09 20.94
CA ALA A 85 3.85 -17.25 20.10
C ALA A 85 5.19 -17.08 19.36
N THR A 86 5.73 -18.18 18.85
CA THR A 86 6.95 -18.17 18.04
C THR A 86 6.60 -17.87 16.59
N PHE A 87 7.28 -16.90 16.00
CA PHE A 87 7.19 -16.55 14.58
C PHE A 87 8.51 -16.86 13.89
N PHE A 88 8.45 -17.64 12.81
CA PHE A 88 9.62 -18.05 12.04
C PHE A 88 9.86 -17.03 10.91
N VAL A 89 10.88 -16.19 11.07
CA VAL A 89 11.24 -15.17 10.07
C VAL A 89 11.88 -15.84 8.85
N ARG A 90 12.78 -16.80 9.09
CA ARG A 90 13.46 -17.66 8.11
C ARG A 90 13.99 -18.90 8.81
N GLN A 91 14.54 -19.86 8.07
CA GLN A 91 14.96 -21.18 8.58
C GLN A 91 15.78 -21.16 9.88
N ARG A 92 16.59 -20.12 10.13
CA ARG A 92 17.45 -20.00 11.32
C ARG A 92 17.15 -18.76 12.17
N GLU A 93 15.99 -18.15 11.99
CA GLU A 93 15.62 -16.95 12.73
C GLU A 93 14.17 -17.03 13.20
N GLU A 94 14.02 -17.02 14.52
CA GLU A 94 12.73 -17.08 15.20
C GLU A 94 12.60 -15.92 16.18
N LYS A 95 11.37 -15.43 16.36
CA LYS A 95 11.07 -14.35 17.30
C LYS A 95 9.83 -14.69 18.10
N ARG A 96 9.83 -14.37 19.39
CA ARG A 96 8.61 -14.38 20.21
C ARG A 96 7.84 -13.09 19.96
N VAL A 97 6.61 -13.22 19.48
CA VAL A 97 5.74 -12.08 19.11
C VAL A 97 4.38 -12.21 19.76
N ASP A 98 3.68 -11.09 19.89
CA ASP A 98 2.25 -11.10 20.21
C ASP A 98 1.46 -11.57 19.00
N MET A 99 0.79 -12.71 19.14
CA MET A 99 -0.05 -13.32 18.11
C MET A 99 -1.51 -13.07 18.48
N MET A 100 -2.17 -12.25 17.67
CA MET A 100 -3.61 -12.03 17.77
C MET A 100 -4.35 -13.25 17.24
N GLN A 101 -5.50 -13.56 17.82
CA GLN A 101 -6.32 -14.72 17.46
C GLN A 101 -7.78 -14.30 17.35
N MET A 102 -8.49 -14.81 16.35
CA MET A 102 -9.94 -14.72 16.24
C MET A 102 -10.47 -15.90 15.43
N GLU A 103 -11.74 -16.25 15.65
CA GLU A 103 -12.46 -17.21 14.83
C GLU A 103 -13.68 -16.52 14.25
N GLN A 104 -13.82 -16.53 12.92
CA GLN A 104 -14.90 -15.78 12.26
C GLN A 104 -15.16 -16.28 10.84
N GLN A 105 -16.37 -16.02 10.33
CA GLN A 105 -16.66 -16.14 8.91
C GLN A 105 -16.02 -14.98 8.12
N LEU A 106 -15.05 -15.31 7.28
CA LEU A 106 -14.33 -14.35 6.46
C LEU A 106 -14.16 -14.88 5.02
N PRO A 107 -13.99 -14.00 4.01
CA PRO A 107 -13.58 -14.41 2.68
C PRO A 107 -12.29 -15.23 2.75
N TYR A 108 -12.36 -16.49 2.35
CA TYR A 108 -11.24 -17.41 2.36
C TYR A 108 -11.19 -18.18 1.05
N GLY A 109 -9.99 -18.51 0.61
CA GLY A 109 -9.75 -19.39 -0.51
C GLY A 109 -8.39 -20.04 -0.39
N GLU A 110 -8.16 -21.05 -1.22
CA GLU A 110 -6.87 -21.70 -1.30
C GLU A 110 -6.61 -22.27 -2.69
N THR A 111 -5.33 -22.34 -3.01
CA THR A 111 -4.79 -23.01 -4.19
C THR A 111 -3.90 -24.17 -3.74
N GLY A 112 -3.28 -24.88 -4.68
CA GLY A 112 -2.23 -25.84 -4.35
C GLY A 112 -1.00 -25.20 -3.68
N GLU A 113 -0.75 -23.90 -3.91
CA GLU A 113 0.48 -23.23 -3.46
C GLU A 113 0.28 -22.30 -2.26
N TYR A 114 -0.90 -21.71 -2.08
CA TYR A 114 -1.15 -20.70 -1.04
C TYR A 114 -2.60 -20.64 -0.58
N GLN A 115 -2.79 -20.03 0.59
CA GLN A 115 -4.08 -19.67 1.17
C GLN A 115 -4.29 -18.16 1.02
N ILE A 116 -5.55 -17.75 0.95
CA ILE A 116 -5.94 -16.35 0.93
C ILE A 116 -7.02 -16.06 1.96
N LEU A 117 -6.88 -14.94 2.67
CA LEU A 117 -7.83 -14.46 3.67
C LEU A 117 -8.14 -12.99 3.43
N GLY A 118 -9.40 -12.63 3.25
CA GLY A 118 -9.89 -11.26 3.16
C GLY A 118 -10.33 -10.73 4.52
N MET A 119 -9.74 -9.63 4.97
CA MET A 119 -10.13 -8.92 6.19
C MET A 119 -10.78 -7.58 5.81
N PRO A 120 -12.11 -7.45 5.95
CA PRO A 120 -12.80 -6.20 5.63
C PRO A 120 -12.51 -5.11 6.67
N TYR A 121 -12.40 -3.88 6.19
CA TYR A 121 -12.45 -2.68 7.03
C TYR A 121 -13.90 -2.26 7.30
N VAL A 122 -14.09 -1.39 8.29
CA VAL A 122 -15.40 -0.77 8.57
C VAL A 122 -16.03 -0.21 7.28
N ASN A 123 -17.34 -0.38 7.14
CA ASN A 123 -18.17 -0.01 5.97
C ASN A 123 -17.96 -0.86 4.71
N ASP A 124 -17.20 -1.96 4.76
CA ASP A 124 -17.05 -2.95 3.67
C ASP A 124 -16.52 -2.40 2.32
N LYS A 125 -16.16 -1.11 2.25
CA LYS A 125 -15.60 -0.47 1.05
C LYS A 125 -14.20 -0.97 0.70
N LEU A 126 -13.48 -1.51 1.68
CA LEU A 126 -12.10 -1.97 1.54
C LEU A 126 -11.91 -3.30 2.25
N ILE A 127 -11.15 -4.19 1.60
CA ILE A 127 -10.75 -5.49 2.13
C ILE A 127 -9.25 -5.63 1.96
N MET A 128 -8.53 -5.98 3.03
CA MET A 128 -7.13 -6.39 2.95
C MET A 128 -7.07 -7.90 2.74
N TYR A 129 -6.47 -8.33 1.64
CA TYR A 129 -6.20 -9.74 1.42
C TYR A 129 -4.79 -10.11 1.91
N PHE A 130 -4.74 -11.16 2.71
CA PHE A 130 -3.52 -11.83 3.15
C PHE A 130 -3.30 -13.06 2.28
N VAL A 131 -2.13 -13.17 1.67
CA VAL A 131 -1.73 -14.34 0.88
C VAL A 131 -0.64 -15.06 1.66
N LEU A 132 -0.90 -16.31 2.03
CA LEU A 132 -0.01 -17.12 2.85
C LEU A 132 0.43 -18.35 2.05
N PRO A 133 1.72 -18.49 1.70
CA PRO A 133 2.23 -19.72 1.11
C PRO A 133 1.95 -20.93 2.01
N LYS A 134 1.52 -22.05 1.41
CA LYS A 134 1.38 -23.33 2.14
C LYS A 134 2.76 -23.91 2.51
N GLU A 135 3.78 -23.62 1.70
CA GLU A 135 5.15 -24.02 1.98
C GLU A 135 5.81 -23.09 3.01
N LYS A 136 6.36 -23.66 4.09
CA LYS A 136 7.10 -22.91 5.09
C LYS A 136 8.33 -22.25 4.46
N PHE A 137 8.46 -20.93 4.60
CA PHE A 137 9.49 -20.10 3.96
C PHE A 137 9.37 -19.98 2.42
N GLY A 138 8.28 -20.47 1.81
CA GLY A 138 8.04 -20.42 0.36
C GLY A 138 7.59 -19.07 -0.19
N LEU A 139 7.57 -18.01 0.63
CA LEU A 139 7.05 -16.69 0.22
C LEU A 139 7.81 -16.11 -0.98
N LYS A 140 9.15 -16.25 -0.99
CA LYS A 140 9.98 -15.73 -2.08
C LYS A 140 9.66 -16.44 -3.41
N ASP A 141 9.55 -17.76 -3.38
CA ASP A 141 9.30 -18.57 -4.57
C ASP A 141 7.85 -18.45 -5.06
N MET A 142 6.89 -18.31 -4.15
CA MET A 142 5.52 -17.98 -4.51
C MET A 142 5.45 -16.63 -5.23
N MET A 143 6.17 -15.61 -4.74
CA MET A 143 6.15 -14.27 -5.31
C MET A 143 6.77 -14.17 -6.71
N THR A 144 7.64 -15.09 -7.12
CA THR A 144 8.16 -15.12 -8.50
C THR A 144 7.18 -15.73 -9.50
N LYS A 145 6.28 -16.59 -9.03
CA LYS A 145 5.24 -17.24 -9.83
C LYS A 145 3.93 -16.46 -9.87
N LEU A 146 3.62 -15.75 -8.79
CA LEU A 146 2.37 -15.04 -8.61
C LEU A 146 2.28 -13.84 -9.55
N ASN A 147 1.18 -13.75 -10.30
CA ASN A 147 0.86 -12.58 -11.10
C ASN A 147 -0.49 -11.95 -10.71
N ALA A 148 -0.71 -10.72 -11.17
CA ALA A 148 -1.90 -9.95 -10.89
C ALA A 148 -3.21 -10.66 -11.25
N LYS A 149 -3.26 -11.35 -12.39
CA LYS A 149 -4.47 -12.04 -12.86
C LYS A 149 -4.83 -13.21 -11.94
N GLN A 150 -3.86 -14.03 -11.57
CA GLN A 150 -4.06 -15.14 -10.62
C GLN A 150 -4.50 -14.63 -9.25
N LEU A 151 -3.91 -13.53 -8.80
CA LEU A 151 -4.22 -12.92 -7.53
C LEU A 151 -5.65 -12.36 -7.51
N LEU A 152 -6.04 -11.59 -8.53
CA LEU A 152 -7.40 -11.06 -8.66
C LEU A 152 -8.43 -12.19 -8.76
N HIS A 153 -8.16 -13.22 -9.54
CA HIS A 153 -9.02 -14.41 -9.59
C HIS A 153 -9.19 -15.03 -8.20
N SER A 154 -8.11 -15.15 -7.42
CA SER A 154 -8.18 -15.69 -6.05
C SER A 154 -8.99 -14.81 -5.10
N PHE A 155 -9.02 -13.49 -5.33
CA PHE A 155 -9.81 -12.55 -4.54
C PHE A 155 -11.31 -12.72 -4.83
N ASP A 156 -11.65 -12.87 -6.11
CA ASP A 156 -13.03 -13.00 -6.57
C ASP A 156 -13.59 -14.40 -6.31
N SER A 157 -12.74 -15.43 -6.25
CA SER A 157 -13.14 -16.80 -5.91
C SER A 157 -13.19 -17.08 -4.40
N ALA A 158 -12.79 -16.14 -3.55
CA ALA A 158 -12.83 -16.32 -2.10
C ALA A 158 -14.27 -16.35 -1.61
N VAL A 159 -14.60 -17.32 -0.76
CA VAL A 159 -15.95 -17.53 -0.22
C VAL A 159 -15.96 -17.38 1.29
N GLN A 160 -17.10 -16.97 1.85
CA GLN A 160 -17.26 -16.84 3.30
C GLN A 160 -17.09 -18.21 3.95
N THR A 161 -16.04 -18.35 4.76
CA THR A 161 -15.68 -19.61 5.42
C THR A 161 -15.39 -19.31 6.87
N GLN A 162 -15.84 -20.19 7.77
CA GLN A 162 -15.44 -20.13 9.18
C GLN A 162 -13.94 -20.45 9.27
N VAL A 163 -13.14 -19.48 9.71
CA VAL A 163 -11.69 -19.59 9.78
C VAL A 163 -11.16 -19.12 11.13
N GLU A 164 -10.17 -19.85 11.65
CA GLU A 164 -9.33 -19.38 12.75
C GLU A 164 -8.17 -18.56 12.17
N VAL A 165 -8.11 -17.28 12.54
CA VAL A 165 -7.08 -16.35 12.09
C VAL A 165 -6.10 -16.11 13.22
N CYS A 166 -4.84 -16.51 13.00
CA CYS A 166 -3.73 -16.23 13.89
C CYS A 166 -2.70 -15.35 13.16
N GLY A 167 -2.38 -14.18 13.71
CA GLY A 167 -1.44 -13.26 13.07
C GLY A 167 -0.84 -12.24 14.01
N ARG A 168 0.35 -11.75 13.67
CA ARG A 168 0.99 -10.65 14.40
C ARG A 168 0.36 -9.30 14.01
N PRO A 169 0.33 -8.30 14.91
CA PRO A 169 -0.03 -6.93 14.53
C PRO A 169 0.85 -6.43 13.37
N LEU A 170 0.20 -5.89 12.33
CA LEU A 170 0.91 -5.33 11.18
C LEU A 170 1.21 -3.84 11.40
N VAL A 171 2.49 -3.50 11.31
CA VAL A 171 2.95 -2.12 11.14
C VAL A 171 3.77 -2.09 9.86
N LEU A 172 3.19 -1.52 8.80
CA LEU A 172 3.86 -1.39 7.51
C LEU A 172 4.28 0.07 7.33
N THR A 173 5.59 0.29 7.32
CA THR A 173 6.18 1.57 6.92
C THR A 173 7.14 1.27 5.80
N LYS A 174 6.82 1.74 4.58
CA LYS A 174 7.73 1.66 3.44
C LYS A 174 8.19 3.07 3.11
N GLN A 175 9.49 3.31 3.18
CA GLN A 175 10.07 4.53 2.66
C GLN A 175 10.16 4.45 1.13
N PRO A 176 9.98 5.58 0.41
CA PRO A 176 10.12 5.59 -1.04
C PRO A 176 11.56 5.23 -1.42
N GLN A 177 11.65 4.31 -2.37
CA GLN A 177 12.92 3.93 -2.97
C GLN A 177 13.18 4.86 -4.15
N LYS A 178 14.39 5.44 -4.21
CA LYS A 178 14.83 6.28 -5.33
C LYS A 178 14.99 5.39 -6.57
N ARG A 179 14.10 5.54 -7.56
CA ARG A 179 14.33 4.98 -8.90
C ARG A 179 15.13 6.00 -9.71
N SER A 180 16.39 5.70 -10.03
CA SER A 180 17.08 6.41 -11.11
C SER A 180 16.48 5.94 -12.43
N SER A 181 15.93 6.87 -13.21
CA SER A 181 15.47 6.60 -14.56
C SER A 181 16.69 6.47 -15.48
N ASN A 182 17.16 5.26 -15.74
CA ASN A 182 17.76 4.97 -17.04
C ASN A 182 16.68 4.33 -17.92
N ARG A 183 16.52 4.93 -19.11
CA ARG A 183 15.51 4.59 -20.12
C ARG A 183 15.59 3.11 -20.52
N ASN A 184 14.40 2.61 -20.83
CA ASN A 184 14.06 1.33 -21.44
C ASN A 184 13.90 0.18 -20.42
N GLU A 185 12.63 -0.11 -20.16
CA GLU A 185 12.11 -1.24 -19.36
C GLU A 185 12.38 -1.15 -17.85
N ALA A 186 11.49 -0.44 -17.16
CA ALA A 186 11.40 -0.47 -15.70
C ALA A 186 10.90 -1.85 -15.24
N LYS A 187 11.84 -2.79 -15.07
CA LYS A 187 11.63 -4.03 -14.32
C LYS A 187 11.30 -3.66 -12.87
N VAL A 188 10.10 -3.99 -12.42
CA VAL A 188 9.67 -3.80 -11.04
C VAL A 188 10.38 -4.85 -10.18
N GLU A 189 11.54 -4.51 -9.65
CA GLU A 189 12.25 -5.38 -8.71
C GLU A 189 11.86 -4.99 -7.28
N THR A 190 10.99 -5.80 -6.68
CA THR A 190 10.60 -5.71 -5.27
C THR A 190 11.58 -6.49 -4.42
N GLN A 191 12.53 -5.80 -3.78
CA GLN A 191 13.27 -6.35 -2.63
C GLN A 191 12.40 -6.22 -1.37
N GLU A 192 11.77 -7.36 -1.04
CA GLU A 192 11.02 -7.78 0.16
C GLU A 192 9.65 -8.35 -0.28
N PRO A 193 9.43 -9.68 -0.15
CA PRO A 193 8.35 -10.40 -0.84
C PRO A 193 6.99 -10.33 -0.13
N ALA A 194 6.79 -9.41 0.81
CA ALA A 194 5.50 -9.27 1.47
C ALA A 194 4.80 -8.01 0.95
N PHE A 195 3.52 -8.14 0.59
CA PHE A 195 2.58 -7.06 0.27
C PHE A 195 2.56 -6.55 -1.19
N LEU A 196 2.14 -7.44 -2.09
CA LEU A 196 1.43 -7.07 -3.32
C LEU A 196 0.00 -7.62 -3.21
N ALA A 197 -0.91 -6.86 -2.58
CA ALA A 197 -2.34 -7.19 -2.59
C ALA A 197 -3.26 -5.97 -2.32
N VAL A 198 -2.77 -4.90 -1.70
CA VAL A 198 -3.63 -3.82 -1.19
C VAL A 198 -3.98 -2.74 -2.24
N LEU A 199 -3.28 -2.67 -3.38
CA LEU A 199 -3.43 -1.54 -4.30
C LEU A 199 -4.20 -1.83 -5.61
N MET A 200 -4.38 -3.10 -6.01
CA MET A 200 -4.94 -3.37 -7.35
C MET A 200 -6.45 -3.13 -7.46
N LYS A 201 -7.24 -3.33 -6.38
CA LYS A 201 -8.70 -3.11 -6.46
C LYS A 201 -9.07 -1.62 -6.41
N LEU A 202 -8.39 -0.84 -5.59
CA LEU A 202 -8.59 0.62 -5.50
C LEU A 202 -8.23 1.37 -6.79
N GLN A 203 -7.16 0.96 -7.50
CA GLN A 203 -6.80 1.60 -8.77
C GLN A 203 -7.70 1.15 -9.92
N TYR A 204 -8.14 -0.11 -9.96
CA TYR A 204 -9.03 -0.59 -11.03
C TYR A 204 -10.38 0.12 -11.01
N ASP A 205 -11.00 0.27 -9.83
CA ASP A 205 -12.32 0.90 -9.70
C ASP A 205 -12.24 2.42 -9.97
N SER A 206 -11.13 3.08 -9.62
CA SER A 206 -10.90 4.50 -9.98
C SER A 206 -10.65 4.73 -11.48
N TRP A 207 -10.07 3.74 -12.18
CA TRP A 207 -9.75 3.84 -13.61
C TRP A 207 -10.93 3.40 -14.50
N ALA A 208 -11.76 2.48 -14.03
CA ALA A 208 -12.97 2.01 -14.73
C ALA A 208 -14.17 2.97 -14.60
N ALA A 209 -14.22 3.80 -13.55
CA ALA A 209 -15.31 4.75 -13.33
C ALA A 209 -15.28 5.98 -14.25
N ASN A 210 -14.18 6.23 -14.96
CA ASN A 210 -14.01 7.47 -15.75
C ASN A 210 -14.43 7.32 -17.23
N ARG A 211 -15.64 6.79 -17.47
CA ARG A 211 -16.35 6.99 -18.74
C ARG A 211 -17.83 7.34 -18.56
N LYS A 212 -18.06 8.62 -18.83
CA LYS A 212 -19.25 9.29 -19.37
C LYS A 212 -20.46 9.56 -18.44
N ASP A 213 -20.58 10.87 -18.24
CA ASP A 213 -21.68 11.75 -17.88
C ASP A 213 -22.03 12.03 -16.41
N PRO A 214 -22.30 13.32 -16.09
CA PRO A 214 -22.37 13.84 -14.74
C PRO A 214 -23.81 13.96 -14.31
N GLU A 215 -24.26 13.11 -13.39
CA GLU A 215 -25.42 13.46 -12.58
C GLU A 215 -25.07 13.35 -11.09
N GLN A 216 -25.52 14.39 -10.40
CA GLN A 216 -25.44 14.62 -8.97
C GLN A 216 -25.83 13.37 -8.17
N PHE A 217 -25.37 13.22 -6.93
CA PHE A 217 -26.30 13.03 -5.80
C PHE A 217 -25.61 13.28 -4.46
N ILE A 218 -26.35 13.98 -3.61
CA ILE A 218 -26.08 14.24 -2.19
C ILE A 218 -26.51 13.03 -1.35
N LEU A 219 -25.62 12.65 -0.43
CA LEU A 219 -25.75 11.94 0.87
C LEU A 219 -26.98 11.07 1.18
N SER A 220 -26.71 9.76 1.38
CA SER A 220 -27.06 8.95 2.57
C SER A 220 -26.25 7.66 2.56
#